data_AF-A0A2H9TPU3-F1
#
_entry.id   AF-A0A2H9TPU3-F1
#
_cell.length_a   1.000
_cell.length_b   1.000
_cell.length_c   1.000
_cell.angle_alpha   90.00
_cell.angle_beta   90.00
_cell.angle_gamma   90.00
#
_symmetry.space_group_name_H-M   'P 1'
#
loop_
_entity.id
_entity.type
_entity.pdbx_description
1 polymer ?
#
loop_
_entity_poly.entity_id
_entity_poly.type
_entity_poly.pdbx_seq_one_letter_code
_entity_poly.pdbx_strand_id
1 'polypeptide(L)'
;MVQDSATRRKSDCSTSRDLARVENRIRPKAVQITVLSLPENVNCIEVTLNNGHRLALTRSPKDVSEFCIPGGNELLVHNGLSVMLTVVLQIELKLGMDIQTLVRKIPRDMDSALDFSILSISRDPDVETLEVKSCNTCPITLKEIQVAVKGRQCKHLQPFDASSFLLFCSQIDSWKCPICGQD
;
A
#
# COMPACT_ATOMS: atom_id res chain seq x y z
N MET A 1 65.59 13.30 39.63
CA MET A 1 64.68 14.40 39.27
C MET A 1 63.61 13.84 38.33
N VAL A 2 62.55 13.13 38.70
CA VAL A 2 61.69 13.05 39.90
C VAL A 2 61.14 14.39 40.37
N GLN A 3 59.84 14.54 40.09
CA GLN A 3 58.79 15.31 40.75
C GLN A 3 58.77 16.83 40.59
N ASP A 4 57.67 17.35 40.04
CA ASP A 4 56.65 17.88 40.96
C ASP A 4 55.22 17.82 40.41
N SER A 5 54.31 17.56 41.35
CA SER A 5 52.88 17.30 41.17
C SER A 5 52.10 18.37 41.94
N ALA A 6 50.98 18.89 41.43
CA ALA A 6 49.74 19.10 42.20
C ALA A 6 48.65 19.92 41.45
N THR A 7 47.60 19.19 41.06
CA THR A 7 46.16 19.43 41.35
C THR A 7 45.58 20.85 41.56
N ARG A 8 44.58 21.21 40.74
CA ARG A 8 43.24 21.63 41.24
C ARG A 8 42.13 21.49 40.18
N ARG A 9 40.93 21.18 40.68
CA ARG A 9 39.73 20.65 40.00
C ARG A 9 38.75 21.73 39.48
N LYS A 10 37.85 21.25 38.58
CA LYS A 10 36.47 21.68 38.23
C LYS A 10 36.31 22.83 37.21
N SER A 11 35.69 22.52 36.07
CA SER A 11 34.24 22.74 35.91
C SER A 11 33.74 22.15 34.59
N ASP A 12 32.61 21.46 34.69
CA ASP A 12 31.84 20.89 33.60
C ASP A 12 31.37 21.97 32.61
N CYS A 13 31.45 21.68 31.32
CA CYS A 13 30.33 21.94 30.41
C CYS A 13 30.49 21.08 29.15
N SER A 14 30.07 19.83 29.26
CA SER A 14 29.59 19.06 28.12
C SER A 14 28.34 19.76 27.58
N THR A 15 28.50 20.58 26.54
CA THR A 15 27.37 20.92 25.67
C THR A 15 27.62 20.36 24.30
N SER A 16 27.12 19.13 24.16
CA SER A 16 26.49 18.59 22.97
C SER A 16 26.33 19.60 21.83
N ARG A 17 27.10 19.37 20.77
CA ARG A 17 26.64 19.68 19.40
C ARG A 17 26.63 18.39 18.61
N ASP A 18 25.94 17.39 19.16
CA ASP A 18 25.26 16.38 18.36
C ASP A 18 24.10 17.07 17.63
N LEU A 19 24.43 17.91 16.64
CA LEU A 19 23.53 18.12 15.52
C LEU A 19 23.80 16.98 14.54
N ALA A 20 23.48 15.76 14.98
CA ALA A 20 23.04 14.73 14.08
C ALA A 20 21.83 15.34 13.37
N ARG A 21 22.10 15.94 12.21
CA ARG A 21 21.10 16.29 11.23
C ARG A 21 20.43 14.97 10.92
N VAL A 22 19.33 14.70 11.61
CA VAL A 22 18.35 13.69 11.23
C VAL A 22 17.78 14.21 9.93
N GLU A 23 18.56 14.08 8.85
CA GLU A 23 18.01 14.12 7.52
C GLU A 23 16.96 13.03 7.54
N ASN A 24 15.70 13.45 7.54
CA ASN A 24 14.56 12.58 7.34
C ASN A 24 14.77 11.90 5.99
N ARG A 25 15.54 10.81 5.96
CA ARG A 25 15.80 9.94 4.81
C ARG A 25 14.59 9.06 4.51
N ILE A 26 13.40 9.55 4.82
CA ILE A 26 12.17 8.86 4.51
C ILE A 26 11.80 9.33 3.11
N ARG A 27 12.15 8.51 2.10
CA ARG A 27 11.59 8.69 0.76
C ARG A 27 10.06 8.63 0.88
N PRO A 28 9.32 9.57 0.30
CA PRO A 28 7.86 9.48 0.32
C PRO A 28 7.45 8.21 -0.45
N LYS A 29 6.70 7.33 0.23
CA LYS A 29 6.40 5.98 -0.26
C LYS A 29 5.28 5.90 -1.29
N ALA A 30 4.44 6.94 -1.39
CA ALA A 30 3.43 7.06 -2.43
C ALA A 30 3.15 8.55 -2.71
N VAL A 31 3.79 9.12 -3.73
CA VAL A 31 3.53 10.45 -4.27
C VAL A 31 2.79 10.29 -5.57
N GLN A 32 1.56 10.80 -5.65
CA GLN A 32 0.78 10.78 -6.87
C GLN A 32 0.59 12.20 -7.40
N ILE A 33 0.77 12.36 -8.71
CA ILE A 33 0.47 13.62 -9.41
C ILE A 33 -0.71 13.39 -10.35
N THR A 34 -1.70 14.27 -10.26
CA THR A 34 -2.88 14.27 -11.13
C THR A 34 -3.08 15.66 -11.70
N VAL A 35 -3.44 15.76 -12.99
CA VAL A 35 -3.81 17.04 -13.58
C VAL A 35 -5.30 17.26 -13.40
N LEU A 36 -5.67 18.29 -12.62
CA LEU A 36 -7.08 18.62 -12.36
C LEU A 36 -7.72 19.39 -13.51
N SER A 37 -6.94 20.25 -14.16
CA SER A 37 -7.43 21.10 -15.26
C SER A 37 -6.47 21.07 -16.44
N LEU A 38 -7.04 20.71 -17.60
CA LEU A 38 -6.43 20.78 -18.91
C LEU A 38 -7.45 21.45 -19.85
N PRO A 39 -7.01 22.29 -20.82
CA PRO A 39 -7.88 22.75 -21.88
C PRO A 39 -8.51 21.58 -22.65
N GLU A 40 -9.68 21.80 -23.25
CA GLU A 40 -10.49 20.73 -23.89
C GLU A 40 -9.72 19.91 -24.94
N ASN A 41 -8.78 20.55 -25.64
CA ASN A 41 -8.00 19.90 -26.71
C ASN A 41 -6.65 19.34 -26.22
N VAL A 42 -6.41 19.29 -24.91
CA VAL A 42 -5.17 18.81 -24.31
C VAL A 42 -5.47 17.60 -23.42
N ASN A 43 -4.92 16.45 -23.79
CA ASN A 43 -5.13 15.19 -23.07
C ASN A 43 -4.04 14.90 -22.05
N CYS A 44 -2.87 15.51 -22.21
CA CYS A 44 -1.74 15.32 -21.33
C CYS A 44 -0.83 16.55 -21.32
N ILE A 45 0.01 16.64 -20.29
CA ILE A 45 1.10 17.60 -20.19
C ILE A 45 2.39 16.86 -19.93
N GLU A 46 3.43 17.22 -20.68
CA GLU A 46 4.75 16.69 -20.45
C GLU A 46 5.44 17.41 -19.30
N VAL A 47 6.01 16.64 -18.39
CA VAL A 47 6.81 17.13 -17.28
C VAL A 47 8.15 16.41 -17.22
N THR A 48 9.17 17.10 -16.73
CA THR A 48 10.46 16.52 -16.36
C THR A 48 10.60 16.51 -14.84
N LEU A 49 10.97 15.35 -14.30
CA LEU A 49 11.21 15.10 -12.88
C LEU A 49 12.69 15.33 -12.53
N ASN A 50 13.02 15.34 -11.23
CA ASN A 50 14.36 15.60 -10.68
C ASN A 50 15.54 14.93 -11.40
N ASN A 51 15.34 13.70 -11.86
CA ASN A 51 16.38 12.88 -12.49
C ASN A 51 16.43 13.04 -14.02
N GLY A 52 15.73 14.04 -14.57
CA GLY A 52 15.58 14.22 -16.01
C GLY A 52 14.54 13.30 -16.65
N HIS A 53 13.87 12.44 -15.88
CA HIS A 53 12.85 11.54 -16.42
C HIS A 53 11.64 12.33 -16.92
N ARG A 54 11.22 12.06 -18.16
CA ARG A 54 10.07 12.71 -18.78
C ARG A 54 8.82 11.85 -18.59
N LEU A 55 7.72 12.49 -18.20
CA LEU A 55 6.44 11.84 -17.97
C LEU A 55 5.32 12.67 -18.58
N ALA A 56 4.35 12.03 -19.23
CA ALA A 56 3.10 12.67 -19.63
C ALA A 56 2.07 12.54 -18.50
N LEU A 57 1.72 13.63 -17.82
CA LEU A 57 0.66 13.66 -16.81
C LEU A 57 -0.70 13.85 -17.47
N THR A 58 -1.73 13.24 -16.90
CA THR A 58 -3.11 13.32 -17.38
C THR A 58 -4.06 13.52 -16.19
N ARG A 59 -5.37 13.46 -16.44
CA ARG A 59 -6.40 13.43 -15.38
C ARG A 59 -6.39 12.13 -14.57
N SER A 60 -5.67 11.09 -15.00
CA SER A 60 -5.44 9.89 -14.19
C SER A 60 -4.25 10.09 -13.25
N PRO A 61 -4.36 9.71 -11.96
CA PRO A 61 -3.24 9.78 -11.03
C PRO A 61 -2.03 8.97 -11.50
N LYS A 62 -0.84 9.55 -11.45
CA LYS A 62 0.42 8.87 -11.72
C LYS A 62 1.32 8.84 -10.51
N ASP A 63 1.79 7.65 -10.16
CA ASP A 63 2.79 7.47 -9.11
C ASP A 63 4.17 7.94 -9.61
N VAL A 64 4.80 8.83 -8.84
CA VAL A 64 6.13 9.37 -9.10
C VAL A 64 7.09 9.15 -7.92
N SER A 65 6.72 8.31 -6.97
CA SER A 65 7.47 8.08 -5.71
C SER A 65 8.92 7.70 -5.95
N GLU A 66 9.18 6.90 -6.97
CA GLU A 66 10.53 6.42 -7.31
C GLU A 66 11.48 7.56 -7.73
N PHE A 67 10.90 8.65 -8.27
CA PHE A 67 11.63 9.83 -8.72
C PHE A 67 11.80 10.88 -7.62
N CYS A 68 11.10 10.72 -6.50
CA CYS A 68 11.17 11.65 -5.40
C CYS A 68 12.41 11.42 -4.54
N ILE A 69 13.04 12.52 -4.14
CA ILE A 69 14.16 12.54 -3.20
C ILE A 69 13.75 13.20 -1.87
N PRO A 70 14.37 12.82 -0.75
CA PRO A 70 14.19 13.54 0.50
C PRO A 70 14.63 15.00 0.37
N GLY A 71 13.81 15.93 0.85
CA GLY A 71 14.06 17.37 0.73
C GLY A 71 13.32 17.97 -0.46
N GLY A 72 14.05 18.44 -1.46
CA GLY A 72 13.50 19.20 -2.59
C GLY A 72 13.19 18.34 -3.81
N ASN A 73 12.05 18.57 -4.44
CA ASN A 73 11.66 17.96 -5.70
C ASN A 73 11.26 19.07 -6.68
N GLU A 74 11.83 19.05 -7.87
CA GLU A 74 11.56 19.94 -8.99
C GLU A 74 10.72 19.22 -10.05
N LEU A 75 9.69 19.92 -10.50
CA LEU A 75 8.81 19.48 -11.57
C LEU A 75 8.80 20.55 -12.66
N LEU A 76 9.46 20.28 -13.78
CA LEU A 76 9.49 21.21 -14.91
C LEU A 76 8.34 20.88 -15.87
N VAL A 77 7.43 21.82 -16.07
CA VAL A 77 6.29 21.66 -16.97
C VAL A 77 6.62 22.19 -18.35
N HIS A 78 6.43 21.37 -19.39
CA HIS A 78 6.68 21.76 -20.78
C HIS A 78 5.38 22.19 -21.45
N ASN A 79 5.34 23.43 -21.92
CA ASN A 79 4.28 23.89 -22.81
C ASN A 79 4.74 23.75 -24.27
N GLY A 80 4.27 22.70 -24.95
CA GLY A 80 4.52 22.49 -26.38
C GLY A 80 3.55 23.24 -27.30
N LEU A 81 2.61 24.02 -26.76
CA LEU A 81 1.57 24.68 -27.53
C LEU A 81 1.87 26.17 -27.71
N SER A 82 1.41 26.75 -28.82
CA SER A 82 1.55 28.19 -29.11
C SER A 82 0.58 29.08 -28.32
N VAL A 83 -0.10 28.51 -27.32
CA VAL A 83 -1.08 29.21 -26.47
C VAL A 83 -0.65 29.14 -25.02
N MET A 84 -1.07 30.12 -24.22
CA MET A 84 -0.87 30.08 -22.77
C MET A 84 -1.72 28.95 -22.18
N LEU A 85 -1.10 28.15 -21.30
CA LEU A 85 -1.77 27.09 -20.57
C LEU A 85 -1.83 27.43 -19.09
N THR A 86 -3.01 27.27 -18.51
CA THR A 86 -3.19 27.21 -17.06
C THR A 86 -3.36 25.75 -16.68
N VAL A 87 -2.49 25.26 -15.81
CA VAL A 87 -2.45 23.86 -15.38
C VAL A 87 -2.58 23.84 -13.88
N VAL A 88 -3.49 23.00 -13.40
CA VAL A 88 -3.63 22.75 -11.96
C VAL A 88 -3.19 21.32 -11.70
N LEU A 89 -2.09 21.18 -10.95
CA LEU A 89 -1.56 19.90 -10.53
C LEU A 89 -1.95 19.64 -9.09
N GLN A 90 -2.50 18.46 -8.82
CA GLN A 90 -2.71 17.95 -7.47
C GLN A 90 -1.60 16.95 -7.16
N ILE A 91 -0.85 17.22 -6.09
CA ILE A 91 0.19 16.33 -5.58
C ILE A 91 -0.31 15.75 -4.26
N GLU A 92 -0.50 14.43 -4.22
CA GLU A 92 -0.97 13.71 -3.04
C GLU A 92 0.16 12.87 -2.44
N LEU A 93 0.41 13.07 -1.15
CA LEU A 93 1.21 12.17 -0.34
C LEU A 93 0.30 11.11 0.25
N LYS A 94 0.31 9.93 -0.34
CA LYS A 94 -0.37 8.76 0.21
C LYS A 94 0.57 8.04 1.15
N LEU A 95 0.07 7.65 2.32
CA LEU A 95 0.75 6.64 3.12
C LEU A 95 0.45 5.30 2.47
N GLY A 96 1.32 4.88 1.54
CA GLY A 96 1.28 3.54 0.98
C GLY A 96 1.43 2.52 2.11
N MET A 97 0.37 1.78 2.37
CA MET A 97 0.40 0.63 3.27
C MET A 97 0.65 -0.63 2.44
N ASP A 98 1.60 -1.45 2.87
CA ASP A 98 1.76 -2.77 2.28
C ASP A 98 0.57 -3.67 2.66
N ILE A 99 0.28 -4.64 1.78
CA ILE A 99 -0.82 -5.59 1.96
C ILE A 99 -0.69 -6.33 3.31
N GLN A 100 0.53 -6.68 3.75
CA GLN A 100 0.72 -7.41 5.00
C GLN A 100 0.34 -6.55 6.22
N THR A 101 0.66 -5.25 6.20
CA THR A 101 0.25 -4.31 7.23
C THR A 101 -1.27 -4.10 7.22
N LEU A 102 -1.93 -4.10 6.06
CA LEU A 102 -3.40 -4.08 5.98
C LEU A 102 -4.01 -5.34 6.58
N VAL A 103 -3.50 -6.51 6.23
CA VAL A 103 -3.97 -7.81 6.76
C VAL A 103 -3.86 -7.87 8.29
N ARG A 104 -2.78 -7.33 8.87
CA ARG A 104 -2.61 -7.25 10.33
C ARG A 104 -3.64 -6.38 11.03
N LYS A 105 -4.25 -5.41 10.33
CA LYS A 105 -5.30 -4.53 10.87
C LYS A 105 -6.70 -5.15 10.77
N ILE A 106 -6.87 -6.26 10.06
CA ILE A 106 -8.17 -6.93 9.97
C ILE A 106 -8.54 -7.44 11.38
N PRO A 107 -9.72 -7.08 11.91
CA PRO A 107 -10.20 -7.60 13.18
C PRO A 107 -10.22 -9.13 13.10
N ARG A 108 -9.47 -9.78 14.00
CA ARG A 108 -9.52 -11.23 14.17
C ARG A 108 -10.60 -11.51 15.19
N ASP A 109 -11.80 -11.81 14.72
CA ASP A 109 -12.83 -12.36 15.58
C ASP A 109 -12.34 -13.73 16.06
N MET A 110 -12.03 -13.86 17.35
CA MET A 110 -11.46 -15.07 17.96
C MET A 110 -12.38 -16.30 17.82
N ASP A 111 -13.66 -16.11 17.50
CA ASP A 111 -14.66 -17.18 17.44
C ASP A 111 -14.77 -17.89 16.08
N SER A 112 -13.98 -17.50 15.06
CA SER A 112 -14.03 -18.15 13.74
C SER A 112 -12.89 -19.13 13.46
N ALA A 113 -12.31 -19.73 14.51
CA ALA A 113 -11.56 -20.99 14.37
C ALA A 113 -12.51 -22.20 14.16
N LEU A 114 -13.67 -21.97 13.55
CA LEU A 114 -14.53 -23.02 13.08
C LEU A 114 -13.89 -23.54 11.81
N ASP A 115 -13.34 -24.75 11.93
CA ASP A 115 -13.11 -25.67 10.83
C ASP A 115 -14.20 -25.48 9.77
N PHE A 116 -13.85 -24.80 8.66
CA PHE A 116 -14.78 -24.52 7.55
C PHE A 116 -14.94 -25.81 6.75
N SER A 117 -15.55 -26.77 7.41
CA SER A 117 -15.93 -28.07 6.92
C SER A 117 -17.14 -27.90 6.00
N ILE A 118 -16.92 -27.98 4.70
CA ILE A 118 -18.00 -28.10 3.72
C ILE A 118 -18.49 -29.53 3.80
N LEU A 119 -19.70 -29.72 4.34
CA LEU A 119 -20.40 -30.99 4.28
C LEU A 119 -20.99 -31.16 2.88
N SER A 120 -20.39 -32.02 2.06
CA SER A 120 -21.04 -32.52 0.85
C SER A 120 -21.67 -33.87 1.15
N ILE A 121 -23.00 -33.95 1.00
CA ILE A 121 -23.75 -35.19 1.11
C ILE A 121 -23.91 -35.76 -0.30
N SER A 122 -23.20 -36.83 -0.62
CA SER A 122 -23.51 -37.68 -1.78
C SER A 122 -24.67 -38.61 -1.39
N ARG A 123 -25.79 -38.51 -2.12
CA ARG A 123 -26.93 -39.42 -1.96
C ARG A 123 -26.78 -40.60 -2.92
N ASP A 124 -26.06 -41.63 -2.49
CA ASP A 124 -26.30 -42.99 -2.99
C ASP A 124 -27.43 -43.60 -2.13
N PRO A 125 -28.40 -44.32 -2.70
CA PRO A 125 -29.58 -44.79 -1.97
C PRO A 125 -29.28 -45.76 -0.81
N ASP A 126 -28.07 -46.33 -0.75
CA ASP A 126 -27.66 -47.32 0.27
C ASP A 126 -26.44 -46.89 1.12
N VAL A 127 -25.86 -45.70 0.90
CA VAL A 127 -24.69 -45.21 1.64
C VAL A 127 -24.79 -43.70 1.89
N GLU A 128 -25.05 -43.29 3.13
CA GLU A 128 -24.87 -41.91 3.57
C GLU A 128 -23.38 -41.65 3.84
N THR A 129 -22.65 -41.17 2.82
CA THR A 129 -21.27 -40.70 2.99
C THR A 129 -21.28 -39.22 3.36
N LEU A 130 -20.80 -38.90 4.57
CA LEU A 130 -20.52 -37.54 5.00
C LEU A 130 -19.08 -37.20 4.62
N GLU A 131 -18.88 -36.61 3.44
CA GLU A 131 -17.57 -36.04 3.09
C GLU A 131 -17.43 -34.66 3.72
N VAL A 132 -16.51 -34.58 4.69
CA VAL A 132 -16.07 -33.34 5.30
C VAL A 132 -14.90 -32.80 4.49
N LYS A 133 -15.14 -31.80 3.62
CA LYS A 133 -14.05 -31.10 2.91
C LYS A 133 -13.62 -29.90 3.74
N SER A 134 -12.46 -30.00 4.38
CA SER A 134 -11.81 -28.86 5.04
C SER A 134 -11.33 -27.88 3.98
N CYS A 135 -11.95 -26.70 3.90
CA CYS A 135 -11.56 -25.75 2.88
C CYS A 135 -10.41 -24.84 3.31
N ASN A 136 -9.22 -25.42 3.31
CA ASN A 136 -7.96 -24.71 3.59
C ASN A 136 -7.36 -24.06 2.34
N THR A 137 -8.00 -24.20 1.17
CA THR A 137 -7.50 -23.66 -0.10
C THR A 137 -8.30 -22.44 -0.51
N CYS A 138 -7.60 -21.34 -0.79
CA CYS A 138 -8.17 -20.08 -1.22
C CYS A 138 -8.75 -20.23 -2.64
N PRO A 139 -10.03 -19.92 -2.88
CA PRO A 139 -10.64 -20.02 -4.21
C PRO A 139 -10.08 -19.01 -5.22
N ILE A 140 -9.40 -17.95 -4.75
CA ILE A 140 -8.82 -16.91 -5.60
C ILE A 140 -7.48 -17.37 -6.19
N THR A 141 -6.61 -17.96 -5.37
CA THR A 141 -5.23 -18.30 -5.73
C THR A 141 -4.93 -19.78 -5.81
N LEU A 142 -5.88 -20.62 -5.38
CA LEU A 142 -5.74 -22.07 -5.23
C LEU A 142 -4.57 -22.47 -4.32
N LYS A 143 -4.16 -21.58 -3.42
CA LYS A 143 -3.10 -21.78 -2.40
C LYS A 143 -3.70 -21.93 -1.02
N GLU A 144 -2.90 -22.42 -0.07
CA GLU A 144 -3.30 -22.49 1.34
C GLU A 144 -3.66 -21.10 1.90
N ILE A 145 -4.74 -21.05 2.68
CA ILE A 145 -5.23 -19.84 3.33
C ILE A 145 -4.40 -19.55 4.57
N GLN A 146 -3.79 -18.36 4.65
CA GLN A 146 -3.05 -17.92 5.84
C GLN A 146 -3.94 -17.14 6.80
N VAL A 147 -4.77 -16.25 6.24
CA VAL A 147 -5.73 -15.45 7.02
C VAL A 147 -7.09 -15.58 6.35
N ALA A 148 -7.92 -16.47 6.90
CA ALA A 148 -9.27 -16.73 6.43
C ALA A 148 -10.17 -15.51 6.68
N VAL A 149 -10.76 -14.97 5.61
CA VAL A 149 -11.71 -13.86 5.67
C VAL A 149 -12.91 -14.12 4.77
N LYS A 150 -14.02 -13.48 5.09
CA LYS A 150 -15.20 -13.32 4.22
C LYS A 150 -15.89 -11.99 4.54
N GLY A 151 -16.66 -11.46 3.60
CA GLY A 151 -17.49 -10.28 3.86
C GLY A 151 -18.51 -10.54 4.96
N ARG A 152 -18.82 -9.52 5.77
CA ARG A 152 -19.79 -9.66 6.87
C ARG A 152 -21.18 -10.08 6.39
N GLN A 153 -21.57 -9.63 5.20
CA GLN A 153 -22.85 -9.95 4.57
C GLN A 153 -22.83 -11.22 3.71
N CYS A 154 -21.67 -11.87 3.58
CA CYS A 154 -21.53 -13.09 2.79
C CYS A 154 -22.24 -14.27 3.48
N LYS A 155 -23.18 -14.90 2.75
CA LYS A 155 -23.91 -16.09 3.17
C LYS A 155 -23.21 -17.41 2.83
N HIS A 156 -22.17 -17.39 2.00
CA HIS A 156 -21.37 -18.58 1.73
C HIS A 156 -20.49 -18.94 2.93
N LEU A 157 -20.22 -20.23 3.09
CA LEU A 157 -19.34 -20.75 4.13
C LEU A 157 -17.86 -20.59 3.74
N GLN A 158 -17.54 -20.77 2.45
CA GLN A 158 -16.17 -20.74 1.94
C GLN A 158 -15.42 -19.43 2.27
N PRO A 159 -14.34 -19.45 3.06
CA PRO A 159 -13.47 -18.29 3.22
C PRO A 159 -12.49 -18.16 2.05
N PHE A 160 -11.81 -17.02 1.98
CA PHE A 160 -10.65 -16.81 1.11
C PHE A 160 -9.53 -16.13 1.88
N ASP A 161 -8.32 -16.19 1.34
CA ASP A 161 -7.15 -15.58 1.96
C ASP A 161 -7.18 -14.04 1.84
N ALA A 162 -6.94 -13.35 2.96
CA ALA A 162 -7.03 -11.90 3.02
C ALA A 162 -6.02 -11.19 2.11
N SER A 163 -4.76 -11.66 2.08
CA SER A 163 -3.73 -11.07 1.22
C SER A 163 -4.10 -11.22 -0.25
N SER A 164 -4.59 -12.41 -0.60
CA SER A 164 -5.05 -12.75 -1.95
C SER A 164 -6.21 -11.87 -2.39
N PHE A 165 -7.20 -11.64 -1.51
CA PHE A 165 -8.35 -10.77 -1.80
C PHE A 165 -7.95 -9.31 -1.99
N LEU A 166 -7.11 -8.76 -1.11
CA LEU A 166 -6.64 -7.37 -1.23
C LEU A 166 -5.85 -7.15 -2.52
N LEU A 167 -4.99 -8.10 -2.88
CA LEU A 167 -4.23 -8.04 -4.13
C LEU A 167 -5.17 -8.11 -5.34
N PHE A 168 -6.13 -9.03 -5.32
CA PHE A 168 -7.13 -9.17 -6.39
C PHE A 168 -7.94 -7.88 -6.57
N CYS A 169 -8.51 -7.32 -5.50
CA CYS A 169 -9.28 -6.08 -5.55
C CYS A 169 -8.44 -4.91 -6.08
N SER A 170 -7.17 -4.83 -5.69
CA SER A 170 -6.25 -3.80 -6.20
C SER A 170 -5.96 -3.92 -7.70
N GLN A 171 -6.09 -5.10 -8.30
CA GLN A 171 -5.85 -5.30 -9.73
C GLN A 171 -7.09 -4.98 -10.57
N ILE A 172 -8.28 -5.32 -10.08
CA ILE A 172 -9.52 -5.18 -10.84
C ILE A 172 -10.35 -3.95 -10.45
N ASP A 173 -9.87 -3.16 -9.48
CA ASP A 173 -10.53 -1.97 -8.93
C ASP A 173 -12.00 -2.23 -8.49
N SER A 174 -12.22 -3.38 -7.85
CA SER A 174 -13.53 -3.81 -7.36
C SER A 174 -13.39 -4.51 -6.01
N TRP A 175 -14.26 -4.13 -5.07
CA TRP A 175 -14.26 -4.62 -3.68
C TRP A 175 -15.33 -5.67 -3.40
N LYS A 176 -15.95 -6.20 -4.44
CA LYS A 176 -16.98 -7.24 -4.34
C LYS A 176 -16.38 -8.58 -3.96
N CYS A 177 -17.14 -9.35 -3.19
CA CYS A 177 -16.79 -10.71 -2.85
C CYS A 177 -16.59 -11.55 -4.14
N PRO A 178 -15.44 -12.22 -4.32
CA PRO A 178 -15.15 -13.00 -5.53
C PRO A 178 -15.98 -14.28 -5.63
N ILE A 179 -16.64 -14.69 -4.54
CA ILE A 179 -17.46 -15.91 -4.49
C ILE A 179 -18.92 -15.60 -4.81
N CYS A 180 -19.50 -14.58 -4.19
CA CYS A 180 -20.95 -14.29 -4.29
C CYS A 180 -21.29 -12.92 -4.89
N GLY A 181 -20.30 -12.08 -5.20
CA GLY A 181 -20.51 -10.75 -5.79
C GLY A 181 -21.15 -9.71 -4.86
N GLN A 182 -21.37 -10.04 -3.58
CA GLN A 182 -21.88 -9.10 -2.58
C GLN A 182 -20.81 -8.06 -2.21
N ASP A 183 -21.27 -6.86 -1.85
CA ASP A 183 -20.43 -5.78 -1.32
C ASP A 183 -20.02 -6.04 0.15
#